data_AF-A0A535A4F5-F1
#
_entry.id   AF-A0A535A4F5-F1
#
_cell.length_a   1.000
_cell.length_b   1.000
_cell.length_c   1.000
_cell.angle_alpha   90.00
_cell.angle_beta   90.00
_cell.angle_gamma   90.00
#
_symmetry.space_group_name_H-M   'P 1'
#
loop_
_entity.id
_entity.type
_entity.pdbx_description
1 polymer ?
#
loop_
_entity_poly.entity_id
_entity_poly.type
_entity_poly.pdbx_seq_one_letter_code
_entity_poly.pdbx_strand_id
1 'polypeptide(L)' 'MKNPPYNEEDLVQLATRIPRRVARELKEFCVRNDVRLQSFVRTALAEKLTRMRRGPVRQTSRARA' A
#
# COMPACT_ATOMS: atom_id res chain seq x y z
N MET A 1 20.06 -6.61 -1.64
CA MET A 1 18.79 -5.97 -1.22
C MET A 1 18.64 -6.15 0.30
N LYS A 2 18.63 -5.07 1.08
CA LYS A 2 18.46 -5.13 2.55
C LYS A 2 16.98 -5.33 2.88
N ASN A 3 16.62 -6.44 3.49
CA ASN A 3 15.30 -6.63 4.11
C ASN A 3 15.11 -5.60 5.25
N PRO A 4 13.93 -4.98 5.42
CA PRO A 4 13.66 -4.13 6.56
C PRO A 4 13.56 -4.96 7.85
N PRO A 5 13.78 -4.34 9.04
CA PRO A 5 14.05 -5.03 10.31
C PRO A 5 12.76 -5.52 11.00
N TYR A 6 11.82 -6.07 10.24
CA TYR A 6 10.67 -6.74 10.84
C TYR A 6 11.10 -8.16 11.12
N ASN A 7 11.20 -8.52 12.40
CA ASN A 7 11.39 -9.90 12.81
C ASN A 7 10.22 -10.70 12.23
N GLU A 8 10.49 -11.63 11.32
CA GLU A 8 9.44 -12.35 10.57
C GLU A 8 8.54 -13.18 11.50
N GLU A 9 9.03 -13.45 12.71
CA GLU A 9 8.37 -14.19 13.81
C GLU A 9 7.04 -13.55 14.28
N ASP A 10 6.84 -12.24 14.11
CA ASP A 10 5.63 -11.54 14.57
C ASP A 10 4.60 -11.24 13.47
N LEU A 11 4.85 -11.69 12.24
CA LEU A 11 3.98 -11.37 11.10
C LEU A 11 2.79 -12.34 11.01
N VAL A 12 1.58 -11.81 11.23
CA VAL A 12 0.34 -12.55 10.96
C VAL A 12 0.00 -12.51 9.47
N GLN A 13 -0.27 -13.68 8.89
CA GLN A 13 -0.77 -13.77 7.51
C GLN A 13 -2.26 -13.44 7.45
N LEU A 14 -2.62 -12.42 6.68
CA LEU A 14 -4.02 -12.05 6.45
C LEU A 14 -4.49 -12.60 5.11
N ALA A 15 -5.50 -13.47 5.14
CA ALA A 15 -6.15 -13.97 3.94
C ALA A 15 -7.16 -12.95 3.42
N THR A 16 -6.70 -12.01 2.58
CA THR A 16 -7.57 -10.97 2.01
C THR A 16 -8.22 -11.44 0.72
N ARG A 17 -9.56 -11.38 0.65
CA ARG A 17 -10.30 -11.56 -0.61
C ARG A 17 -10.20 -10.29 -1.45
N ILE A 18 -9.68 -10.43 -2.67
CA ILE A 18 -9.62 -9.33 -3.65
C ILE A 18 -10.11 -9.82 -5.02
N PRO A 19 -10.69 -8.95 -5.86
CA PRO A 19 -11.04 -9.30 -7.23
C PRO A 19 -9.81 -9.78 -8.02
N ARG A 20 -9.99 -10.83 -8.84
CA ARG A 20 -8.89 -11.43 -9.63
C ARG A 20 -8.18 -10.42 -10.53
N ARG A 21 -8.93 -9.51 -11.14
CA ARG A 21 -8.38 -8.45 -12.01
C ARG A 21 -7.42 -7.54 -11.25
N VAL A 22 -7.80 -7.10 -10.05
CA VAL A 22 -6.97 -6.25 -9.19
C VAL A 22 -5.70 -7.00 -8.77
N ALA A 23 -5.82 -8.27 -8.38
CA ALA A 23 -4.67 -9.09 -8.02
C ALA A 23 -3.66 -9.22 -9.18
N ARG A 24 -4.17 -9.33 -10.43
CA ARG A 24 -3.34 -9.42 -11.63
C ARG A 24 -2.62 -8.10 -11.91
N GLU A 25 -3.36 -7.00 -11.99
CA GLU A 25 -2.79 -5.67 -12.27
C GLU A 25 -1.72 -5.29 -11.23
N LEU A 26 -1.98 -5.61 -9.96
CA LEU A 26 -1.03 -5.40 -8.87
C LEU A 26 0.26 -6.20 -9.04
N LYS A 27 0.14 -7.49 -9.39
CA LYS A 27 1.32 -8.35 -9.65
C LYS A 27 2.12 -7.84 -10.85
N GLU A 28 1.45 -7.49 -11.94
CA GLU A 28 2.09 -6.95 -13.14
C GLU A 28 2.83 -5.64 -12.85
N PHE A 29 2.26 -4.76 -12.01
CA PHE A 29 2.94 -3.57 -11.53
C PHE A 29 4.19 -3.92 -10.72
N CYS A 30 4.08 -4.81 -9.74
CA CYS A 30 5.19 -5.19 -8.87
C CYS A 30 6.36 -5.82 -9.65
N VAL A 31 6.08 -6.71 -10.61
CA VAL A 31 7.10 -7.34 -11.45
C VAL A 31 7.83 -6.30 -12.32
N ARG A 32 7.09 -5.40 -12.98
CA ARG A 32 7.67 -4.37 -13.84
C ARG A 32 8.60 -3.40 -13.11
N ASN A 33 8.39 -3.21 -11.81
CA ASN A 33 9.15 -2.25 -11.01
C ASN A 33 10.14 -2.91 -10.04
N ASP A 34 10.35 -4.24 -10.14
CA ASP A 34 11.19 -5.02 -9.24
C ASP A 34 10.84 -4.83 -7.74
N VAL A 35 9.54 -4.81 -7.44
CA VAL A 35 9.02 -4.63 -6.08
C VAL A 35 8.39 -5.92 -5.58
N ARG A 36 8.72 -6.32 -4.35
CA ARG A 36 8.02 -7.43 -3.68
C ARG A 36 6.57 -7.04 -3.37
N LEU A 37 5.63 -7.88 -3.80
CA LEU A 37 4.19 -7.67 -3.62
C LEU A 37 3.81 -7.36 -2.16
N GLN A 38 4.35 -8.13 -1.21
CA GLN A 38 4.06 -7.95 0.22
C GLN A 38 4.59 -6.61 0.74
N SER A 39 5.78 -6.19 0.31
CA SER A 39 6.32 -4.87 0.65
C SER A 39 5.45 -3.75 0.10
N PHE A 40 5.03 -3.84 -1.17
CA PHE A 40 4.14 -2.86 -1.78
C PHE A 40 2.83 -2.71 -1.00
N VAL A 41 2.15 -3.82 -0.71
CA VAL A 41 0.86 -3.82 -0.02
C VAL A 41 1.00 -3.24 1.39
N ARG A 42 2.05 -3.61 2.13
CA ARG A 42 2.31 -3.06 3.48
C ARG A 42 2.53 -1.56 3.45
N THR A 43 3.35 -1.06 2.54
CA THR A 43 3.61 0.38 2.40
C THR A 43 2.33 1.14 2.03
N ALA A 44 1.58 0.66 1.04
CA ALA A 44 0.34 1.28 0.59
C ALA A 44 -0.72 1.35 1.71
N LEU A 45 -0.84 0.28 2.51
CA LEU A 45 -1.73 0.26 3.68
C LEU A 45 -1.27 1.23 4.76
N ALA A 46 0.02 1.27 5.08
CA ALA A 46 0.57 2.21 6.06
C ALA A 46 0.33 3.67 5.66
N GLU A 47 0.52 4.01 4.38
CA GLU A 47 0.22 5.33 3.84
C GLU A 47 -1.27 5.66 3.95
N LYS A 48 -2.15 4.73 3.56
CA LYS A 48 -3.60 4.93 3.63
C LYS A 48 -4.05 5.18 5.06
N LEU A 49 -3.61 4.36 6.01
CA LEU A 49 -3.93 4.52 7.43
C LEU A 49 -3.39 5.84 7.99
N THR A 50 -2.19 6.24 7.58
CA THR A 50 -1.61 7.54 7.96
C THR A 50 -2.44 8.70 7.45
N ARG A 51 -2.90 8.65 6.18
CA ARG A 51 -3.79 9.67 5.60
C ARG A 51 -5.13 9.73 6.32
N MET A 52 -5.72 8.58 6.66
CA MET A 52 -6.98 8.52 7.41
C MET A 52 -6.85 9.15 8.81
N ARG A 53 -5.73 8.91 9.50
CA ARG A 53 -5.46 9.49 10.83
C ARG A 53 -5.29 11.02 10.82
N ARG A 54 -4.79 11.58 9.71
CA ARG A 54 -4.57 13.03 9.57
C ARG A 54 -5.84 13.84 9.28
N GLY A 55 -7.00 13.19 9.20
CA GLY A 55 -8.27 13.81 8.82
C GLY A 55 -8.32 14.16 7.32
N PRO A 56 -9.50 14.45 6.76
CA PRO A 56 -9.59 14.89 5.37
C PRO A 56 -8.80 16.20 5.22
N VAL A 57 -7.74 16.17 4.42
CA VAL A 57 -7.11 17.40 3.94
C VAL A 57 -8.17 18.10 3.13
N ARG A 58 -8.81 19.10 3.73
CA ARG A 58 -9.78 19.99 3.09
C ARG A 58 -9.02 20.68 1.96
N GLN A 59 -9.07 20.12 0.77
CA GLN A 59 -8.65 20.80 -0.45
C GLN A 59 -9.57 22.01 -0.55
N THR A 60 -9.12 23.14 -0.01
CA THR A 60 -9.72 24.41 -0.34
C THR A 60 -9.44 24.59 -1.81
N SER A 61 -10.44 24.35 -2.63
CA SER A 61 -10.50 24.84 -3.99
C SER A 61 -10.35 26.35 -3.88
N ARG A 62 -9.10 26.84 -3.94
CA ARG A 62 -8.82 28.25 -4.19
C ARG A 62 -9.29 28.48 -5.61
N ALA A 63 -10.55 28.85 -5.73
CA ALA A 63 -11.08 29.54 -6.89
C ALA A 63 -10.12 30.70 -7.18
N ARG A 64 -9.37 30.58 -8.27
CA ARG A 64 -8.72 31.75 -8.87
C ARG A 64 -9.84 32.47 -9.62
N ALA A 65 -10.30 33.56 -9.02
CA ALA A 65 -10.97 34.65 -9.72
C ALA A 65 -9.96 35.39 -10.59
#